data_AF-A0A0L7KV67-F1
#
_entry.id   AF-A0A0L7KV67-F1
#
_cell.length_a   1.000
_cell.length_b   1.000
_cell.length_c   1.000
_cell.angle_alpha   90.00
_cell.angle_beta   90.00
_cell.angle_gamma   90.00
#
_symmetry.space_group_name_H-M   'P 1'
#
loop_
_entity.id
_entity.type
_entity.pdbx_description
1 polymer ?
#
loop_
_entity_poly.entity_id
_entity_poly.type
_entity_poly.pdbx_seq_one_letter_code
_entity_poly.pdbx_strand_id
1 'polypeptide(L)' 'MQKHSGVKAFSCDVCSKAYARSYSLREHMRAWNVKHMQKHSGVKAFSCDVCSKAYARSYSLREHMRVHDG' A
#
# COMPACT_ATOMS: atom_id res chain seq x y z
N MET A 1 16.93 26.54 -19.83
CA MET A 1 16.08 26.05 -18.73
C MET A 1 14.91 25.27 -19.33
N GLN A 2 14.98 23.94 -19.41
CA GLN A 2 13.83 23.12 -19.78
C GLN A 2 13.30 22.44 -18.52
N LYS A 3 12.27 23.04 -17.92
CA LYS A 3 11.48 22.46 -16.82
C LYS A 3 10.21 21.84 -17.40
N HIS A 4 10.31 20.67 -18.04
CA HIS A 4 9.17 19.77 -18.21
C HIS A 4 9.59 18.33 -18.60
N SER A 5 10.54 17.73 -17.89
CA SER A 5 10.84 16.31 -18.06
C SER A 5 9.79 15.48 -17.31
N GLY A 6 8.60 15.34 -17.89
CA GLY A 6 7.56 14.38 -17.48
C GLY A 6 7.97 12.92 -17.71
N VAL A 7 9.27 12.61 -17.65
CA VAL A 7 9.82 11.27 -17.81
C VAL A 7 9.44 10.49 -16.56
N LYS A 8 8.41 9.66 -16.66
CA LYS A 8 8.10 8.66 -15.64
C LYS A 8 9.18 7.58 -15.69
N ALA A 9 10.35 7.87 -15.11
CA ALA A 9 11.53 7.00 -15.14
C ALA A 9 11.35 5.71 -14.34
N PHE A 10 10.36 5.66 -13.44
CA PHE A 10 10.15 4.54 -12.52
C PHE A 10 8.87 3.80 -12.90
N SER A 11 8.99 2.69 -13.64
CA SER A 11 7.87 1.84 -14.04
C SER A 11 7.66 0.65 -13.10
N CYS A 12 6.41 0.26 -12.93
CA CYS A 12 6.02 -0.98 -12.28
C CYS A 12 5.95 -2.07 -13.33
N ASP A 13 6.77 -3.11 -13.21
CA ASP A 13 6.80 -4.25 -14.13
C ASP A 13 5.49 -5.06 -14.10
N VAL A 14 4.79 -5.06 -12.97
CA VAL A 14 3.61 -5.91 -12.75
C VAL A 14 2.30 -5.34 -13.31
N CYS A 15 2.16 -4.01 -13.35
CA CYS A 15 0.96 -3.36 -13.89
C CYS A 15 1.26 -2.26 -14.92
N SER A 16 2.52 -2.18 -15.37
CA SER A 16 3.05 -1.24 -16.35
C SER A 16 2.81 0.25 -16.04
N LYS A 17 2.44 0.57 -14.79
CA LYS A 17 2.27 1.97 -14.36
C LYS A 17 3.61 2.64 -14.14
N ALA A 18 3.77 3.82 -14.73
CA ALA A 18 4.98 4.61 -14.59
C ALA A 18 4.77 5.84 -13.68
N TYR A 19 5.81 6.13 -12.89
CA TYR A 19 5.86 7.17 -11.86
C TYR A 19 7.03 8.12 -12.11
N ALA A 20 6.84 9.39 -11.78
CA ALA A 20 7.87 10.43 -11.93
C ALA A 20 8.94 10.39 -10.83
N ARG A 21 8.67 9.68 -9.71
CA ARG A 21 9.56 9.62 -8.54
C ARG A 21 9.66 8.20 -8.01
N SER A 22 10.84 7.85 -7.51
CA SER A 22 11.14 6.52 -6.95
C SER A 22 10.29 6.20 -5.71
N TYR A 23 10.03 7.18 -4.83
CA TYR A 23 9.19 6.94 -3.65
C TYR A 23 7.76 6.55 -4.03
N SER A 24 7.21 7.15 -5.10
CA SER A 24 5.84 6.86 -5.55
C SER A 24 5.73 5.45 -6.11
N LEU A 25 6.74 4.99 -6.86
CA LEU A 25 6.84 3.59 -7.28
C LEU A 25 6.96 2.66 -6.07
N ARG A 26 7.79 3.01 -5.07
CA ARG A 26 7.99 2.19 -3.87
C ARG A 26 6.72 2.04 -3.03
N GLU A 27 5.98 3.13 -2.82
CA GLU A 27 4.67 3.09 -2.14
C GLU A 27 3.65 2.28 -2.92
N HIS A 28 3.62 2.46 -4.24
CA HIS A 28 2.80 1.63 -5.12
C HIS A 28 3.13 0.15 -4.97
N MET A 29 4.41 -0.23 -5.05
CA MET A 29 4.85 -1.62 -4.93
C MET A 29 4.51 -2.19 -3.56
N ARG A 30 4.69 -1.43 -2.47
CA ARG A 30 4.32 -1.87 -1.12
C ARG A 30 2.81 -2.15 -1.04
N ALA A 31 1.98 -1.22 -1.52
CA ALA A 31 0.53 -1.38 -1.52
C ALA A 31 0.08 -2.51 -2.46
N TRP A 32 0.74 -2.66 -3.61
CA TRP A 32 0.46 -3.71 -4.58
C TRP A 32 0.79 -5.09 -4.00
N ASN A 33 1.97 -5.27 -3.40
CA ASN A 33 2.39 -6.52 -2.77
C ASN A 33 1.43 -6.95 -1.67
N VAL A 34 1.01 -6.02 -0.80
CA VAL A 34 0.03 -6.31 0.26
C VAL A 34 -1.30 -6.79 -0.32
N LYS A 35 -1.81 -6.13 -1.36
CA LYS A 35 -3.06 -6.53 -2.05
C LYS A 35 -2.91 -7.86 -2.79
N HIS A 36 -1.77 -8.08 -3.43
CA HIS A 36 -1.48 -9.32 -4.16
C HIS A 36 -1.39 -10.51 -3.20
N MET A 37 -0.61 -10.37 -2.13
CA MET A 37 -0.49 -11.37 -1.05
C MET A 37 -1.84 -11.66 -0.38
N GLN A 38 -2.71 -10.65 -0.24
CA GLN A 38 -4.07 -10.87 0.27
C GLN A 38 -4.93 -11.72 -0.63
N LYS A 39 -4.87 -11.51 -1.95
CA LYS A 39 -5.63 -12.32 -2.91
C LYS A 39 -5.17 -13.78 -2.92
N HIS A 40 -3.88 -14.03 -2.75
CA HIS A 40 -3.33 -15.38 -2.85
C HIS A 40 -3.27 -16.15 -1.53
N SER A 41 -2.96 -15.46 -0.43
CA SER A 41 -2.56 -16.10 0.83
C SER A 41 -3.48 -15.73 2.00
N GLY A 42 -4.48 -14.88 1.78
CA GLY A 42 -5.38 -14.42 2.85
C GLY A 42 -4.67 -13.62 3.94
N VAL A 43 -3.43 -13.18 3.69
CA VAL A 43 -2.58 -12.50 4.67
C VAL A 43 -3.20 -11.19 5.09
N LYS A 44 -3.59 -11.12 6.35
CA LYS A 44 -4.09 -9.91 7.00
C LYS A 44 -2.89 -9.10 7.51
N ALA A 45 -2.39 -8.18 6.69
CA ALA A 45 -1.16 -7.44 6.93
C ALA A 45 -1.25 -6.37 8.04
N PHE A 46 -2.45 -6.04 8.51
CA PHE A 46 -2.66 -4.97 9.50
C PHE A 46 -3.28 -5.56 10.77
N SER A 47 -2.47 -5.80 11.79
CA SER A 47 -2.92 -6.30 13.09
C SER A 47 -3.22 -5.17 14.08
N CYS A 48 -4.28 -5.34 14.86
CA CYS A 48 -4.55 -4.55 16.04
C CYS A 48 -3.62 -5.01 17.17
N ASP A 49 -2.95 -4.06 17.81
CA ASP A 49 -2.03 -4.35 18.92
C ASP A 49 -2.79 -4.66 20.23
N VAL A 50 -4.02 -4.14 20.37
CA VAL A 50 -4.82 -4.24 21.59
C VAL A 50 -5.54 -5.61 21.71
N CYS A 51 -6.09 -6.11 20.60
CA CYS A 51 -6.87 -7.37 20.61
C CYS A 51 -6.37 -8.41 19.59
N SER A 52 -5.20 -8.17 18.98
CA SER A 52 -4.57 -9.08 18.01
C SER A 52 -5.42 -9.41 16.77
N LYS A 53 -6.52 -8.69 16.52
CA LYS A 53 -7.33 -8.86 15.31
C LYS A 53 -6.58 -8.38 14.09
N ALA A 54 -6.49 -9.22 13.06
CA ALA A 54 -5.83 -8.90 11.82
C ALA A 54 -6.83 -8.49 10.71
N TYR A 55 -6.44 -7.48 9.94
CA TYR A 55 -7.19 -6.84 8.87
C TYR A 55 -6.40 -6.85 7.57
N ALA A 56 -7.14 -6.94 6.45
CA ALA A 56 -6.56 -6.84 5.11
C ALA A 56 -6.24 -5.38 4.72
N ARG A 57 -6.89 -4.38 5.32
CA ARG A 57 -6.71 -2.99 4.88
C ARG A 57 -6.43 -2.09 6.06
N SER A 58 -5.54 -1.11 5.85
CA SER A 58 -5.15 -0.13 6.87
C SER A 58 -6.34 0.70 7.35
N TYR A 59 -7.28 1.06 6.45
CA TYR A 59 -8.48 1.79 6.85
C TYR A 59 -9.40 0.95 7.75
N SER A 60 -9.47 -0.36 7.54
CA SER A 60 -10.27 -1.27 8.38
C SER A 60 -9.68 -1.39 9.77
N LEU A 61 -8.34 -1.48 9.89
CA LEU A 61 -7.66 -1.40 11.18
C LEU A 61 -7.91 -0.04 11.85
N ARG A 62 -7.74 1.08 11.13
CA ARG A 62 -7.96 2.42 11.68
C ARG A 62 -9.39 2.63 12.17
N GLU A 63 -10.38 2.13 11.45
CA GLU A 63 -11.76 2.14 11.91
C GLU A 63 -11.96 1.30 13.15
N HIS A 64 -11.41 0.10 13.18
CA HIS A 64 -11.46 -0.77 14.35
C HIS A 64 -10.80 -0.15 15.59
N MET A 65 -9.70 0.58 15.45
CA MET A 65 -9.02 1.23 16.58
C MET A 65 -9.94 2.25 17.29
N ARG A 66 -10.93 2.84 16.60
CA ARG A 66 -11.92 3.72 17.23
C ARG A 66 -12.82 3.01 18.26
N VAL A 67 -12.89 1.68 18.21
CA VAL A 67 -13.63 0.87 19.19
C VAL A 67 -12.83 0.69 20.50
N HIS A 68 -11.51 0.82 20.45
CA HIS A 68 -10.65 0.72 21.63
C HIS A 68 -10.46 2.07 22.34
N ASP A 69 -10.56 3.16 21.61
CA ASP A 69 -10.42 4.54 22.12
C ASP A 69 -11.75 5.12 22.62
N GLY A 70 -12.85 4.36 22.50
CA GLY A 70 -14.20 4.74 22.94
C GLY A 70 -14.50 4.29 24.37
#